data_AF-A0A1V2IMG3-F1
#
_entry.id   AF-A0A1V2IMG3-F1
#
_cell.length_a   1.000
_cell.length_b   1.000
_cell.length_c   1.000
_cell.angle_alpha   90.00
_cell.angle_beta   90.00
_cell.angle_gamma   90.00
#
_symmetry.space_group_name_H-M   'P 1'
#
loop_
_entity.id
_entity.type
_entity.pdbx_description
1 polymer ?
#
loop_
_entity_poly.entity_id
_entity_poly.type
_entity_poly.pdbx_seq_one_letter_code
_entity_poly.pdbx_strand_id
1 'polypeptide(L)' 'MPRFRREPLGGPTAQRVWELRENMTAHDAGYVALAEQIDAVLLTCDAKYAAAAGPRCAIELIT' A
#
# COMPACT_ATOMS: atom_id res chain seq x y z
N MET A 1 11.82 10.74 -19.86
CA MET A 1 11.18 11.46 -18.73
C MET A 1 10.19 10.50 -18.09
N PRO A 2 10.38 10.04 -16.84
CA PRO A 2 9.38 9.19 -16.19
C PRO A 2 8.08 9.98 -16.02
N ARG A 3 6.95 9.39 -16.42
CA ARG A 3 5.62 10.00 -16.29
C ARG A 3 5.11 9.75 -14.88
N PHE A 4 5.30 10.70 -13.98
CA PHE A 4 4.71 10.64 -12.65
C PHE A 4 3.21 10.89 -12.72
N ARG A 5 2.42 10.00 -12.12
CA ARG A 5 0.98 10.14 -11.94
C ARG A 5 0.69 10.40 -10.47
N ARG A 6 -0.23 11.33 -10.19
CA ARG A 6 -0.73 11.57 -8.82
C ARG A 6 -2.05 10.82 -8.65
N GLU A 7 -2.15 10.06 -7.58
CA GLU A 7 -3.36 9.34 -7.18
C GLU A 7 -3.85 9.89 -5.84
N PRO A 8 -5.13 10.24 -5.71
CA PRO A 8 -5.65 10.84 -4.47
C PRO A 8 -5.87 9.78 -3.39
N LEU A 9 -5.40 10.06 -2.17
CA LEU A 9 -5.72 9.29 -0.96
C LEU A 9 -7.08 9.73 -0.38
N GLY A 10 -8.14 9.57 -1.16
CA GLY A 10 -9.50 9.96 -0.80
C GLY A 10 -10.53 8.89 -1.10
N GLY A 11 -11.76 9.07 -0.61
CA GLY A 11 -12.89 8.18 -0.91
C GLY A 11 -12.56 6.70 -0.61
N PRO A 12 -12.68 5.79 -1.60
CA PRO A 12 -12.43 4.36 -1.42
C PRO A 12 -11.03 4.03 -0.86
N THR A 13 -10.02 4.79 -1.25
CA THR A 13 -8.63 4.54 -0.82
C THR A 13 -8.44 4.89 0.65
N ALA A 14 -9.05 6.00 1.11
CA ALA A 14 -9.05 6.37 2.52
C ALA A 14 -9.82 5.37 3.39
N GLN A 15 -10.94 4.83 2.88
CA GLN A 15 -11.65 3.74 3.55
C GLN A 15 -10.76 2.50 3.66
N ARG A 16 -10.03 2.15 2.60
CA ARG A 16 -9.13 1.01 2.61
C ARG A 16 -7.98 1.18 3.62
N VAL A 17 -7.44 2.39 3.74
CA VAL A 17 -6.46 2.72 4.80
C VAL A 17 -7.03 2.45 6.18
N TRP A 18 -8.29 2.83 6.43
CA TRP A 18 -8.96 2.58 7.71
C TRP A 18 -9.19 1.09 8.02
N GLU A 19 -9.45 0.27 6.99
CA GLU A 19 -9.61 -1.18 7.16
C GLU A 19 -8.31 -1.87 7.57
N LEU A 20 -7.16 -1.35 7.14
CA LEU A 20 -5.83 -1.91 7.43
C LEU A 20 -5.25 -1.49 8.80
N ARG A 21 -5.94 -0.63 9.54
CA ARG A 21 -5.43 0.02 10.77
C ARG A 21 -4.99 -0.94 11.87
N GLU A 22 -5.54 -2.15 11.92
CA GLU A 22 -5.19 -3.15 12.93
C GLU A 22 -3.81 -3.79 12.67
N ASN A 23 -3.29 -3.69 11.43
CA ASN A 23 -2.08 -4.38 11.00
C ASN A 23 -0.92 -3.44 10.67
N MET A 24 -1.18 -2.15 10.40
CA MET A 24 -0.13 -1.20 10.01
C MET A 24 -0.51 0.26 10.30
N THR A 25 0.50 1.13 10.30
CA THR A 25 0.28 2.57 10.47
C THR A 25 -0.52 3.13 9.31
N ALA A 26 -1.20 4.26 9.51
CA ALA A 26 -1.94 4.93 8.43
C ALA A 26 -1.03 5.31 7.24
N HIS A 27 0.25 5.60 7.50
CA HIS A 27 1.24 5.88 6.47
C HIS A 27 1.51 4.65 5.59
N ASP A 28 1.79 3.51 6.22
CA ASP A 28 2.10 2.27 5.51
C ASP A 28 0.86 1.72 4.80
N ALA A 29 -0.31 1.81 5.45
CA ALA A 29 -1.60 1.52 4.83
C ALA A 29 -1.89 2.39 3.61
N GLY A 30 -1.41 3.64 3.59
CA GLY A 30 -1.53 4.53 2.43
C GLY A 30 -0.83 3.98 1.19
N TYR A 31 0.40 3.48 1.34
CA TYR A 31 1.15 2.85 0.24
C TYR A 31 0.51 1.55 -0.22
N VAL A 32 0.04 0.71 0.72
CA VAL A 32 -0.68 -0.53 0.38
C VAL A 32 -1.98 -0.23 -0.35
N ALA A 33 -2.83 0.66 0.17
CA ALA A 33 -4.09 1.01 -0.44
C ALA A 33 -3.91 1.63 -1.84
N LEU A 34 -2.87 2.45 -2.02
CA LEU A 34 -2.51 2.98 -3.33
C LEU A 34 -2.10 1.87 -4.30
N ALA A 35 -1.21 0.95 -3.88
CA ALA A 35 -0.77 -0.17 -4.70
C ALA A 35 -1.95 -1.08 -5.10
N GLU A 36 -2.88 -1.34 -4.18
CA GLU A 36 -4.14 -2.03 -4.48
C GLU A 36 -5.01 -1.27 -5.51
N GLN A 37 -5.11 0.06 -5.39
CA GLN A 37 -5.93 0.89 -6.29
C GLN A 37 -5.41 0.87 -7.73
N ILE A 38 -4.09 0.91 -7.91
CA ILE A 38 -3.46 0.97 -9.23
C ILE A 38 -3.04 -0.40 -9.76
N ASP A 39 -3.39 -1.48 -9.06
CA ASP A 39 -3.03 -2.86 -9.39
C ASP A 39 -1.51 -3.04 -9.60
N ALA A 40 -0.72 -2.61 -8.61
CA ALA A 40 0.74 -2.66 -8.64
C ALA A 40 1.33 -3.49 -7.49
N VAL A 41 2.55 -3.96 -7.70
CA VAL A 41 3.39 -4.55 -6.63
C VAL A 41 3.96 -3.44 -5.76
N LEU A 42 3.79 -3.55 -4.45
CA LEU A 42 4.43 -2.65 -3.49
C LEU A 42 5.85 -3.13 -3.18
N LEU A 43 6.83 -2.39 -3.65
CA LEU A 43 8.24 -2.61 -3.31
C LEU A 43 8.54 -1.94 -1.96
N THR A 44 9.17 -2.66 -1.03
CA THR A 44 9.55 -2.12 0.28
C THR A 44 10.88 -2.71 0.75
N CYS A 45 11.61 -1.97 1.58
CA CYS A 45 12.74 -2.51 2.35
C CYS A 45 12.32 -2.97 3.76
N ASP A 46 11.06 -2.74 4.14
CA ASP A 46 10.55 -3.09 5.46
C ASP A 46 10.02 -4.54 5.46
N ALA A 47 10.85 -5.45 6.00
CA ALA A 47 10.56 -6.87 6.05
C ALA A 47 9.28 -7.22 6.83
N LYS A 48 8.82 -6.36 7.73
CA LYS A 48 7.63 -6.65 8.55
C LYS A 48 6.34 -6.72 7.71
N TYR A 49 6.34 -6.16 6.51
CA TYR A 49 5.18 -6.16 5.62
C TYR A 49 5.20 -7.25 4.54
N ALA A 50 6.33 -7.92 4.33
CA ALA A 50 6.44 -8.99 3.34
C ALA A 50 5.46 -10.15 3.59
N ALA A 51 5.01 -10.34 4.84
CA ALA A 51 4.04 -11.35 5.24
C ALA A 51 2.84 -10.77 6.00
N ALA A 52 2.57 -9.46 5.89
CA ALA A 52 1.46 -8.85 6.60
C ALA A 52 0.13 -9.40 6.09
N ALA A 53 -0.77 -9.75 7.02
CA ALA A 53 -2.14 -10.10 6.68
C ALA A 53 -2.95 -8.85 6.31
N GLY A 54 -3.82 -8.95 5.32
CA GLY A 54 -4.75 -7.87 4.94
C GLY A 54 -4.51 -7.25 3.56
N PRO A 55 -3.27 -6.92 3.14
CA PRO A 55 -2.99 -6.44 1.79
C PRO A 55 -3.55 -7.37 0.70
N ARG A 56 -4.12 -6.78 -0.33
CA ARG A 56 -4.59 -7.49 -1.53
C ARG A 56 -3.62 -7.39 -2.71
N CYS A 57 -2.67 -6.47 -2.63
CA CYS A 57 -1.58 -6.35 -3.60
C CYS A 57 -0.41 -7.25 -3.20
N ALA A 58 0.41 -7.64 -4.18
CA ALA A 58 1.69 -8.26 -3.90
C ALA A 58 2.63 -7.26 -3.22
N ILE A 59 3.41 -7.74 -2.25
CA ILE A 59 4.45 -6.98 -1.57
C ILE A 59 5.77 -7.70 -1.82
N GLU A 60 6.77 -6.98 -2.33
CA GLU A 60 8.09 -7.51 -2.59
C GLU A 60 9.13 -6.78 -1.74
N LEU A 61 9.91 -7.57 -1.00
CA LEU A 61 11.00 -7.07 -0.18
C LEU A 61 12.25 -6.89 -1.03
N ILE A 62 12.76 -5.68 -1.11
CA ILE A 62 14.06 -5.38 -1.73
C ILE A 62 15.12 -5.38 -0.63
N THR A 63 16.13 -6.24 -0.81
CA THR A 63 17.28 -6.40 0.09
C THR A 63 18.54 -5.81 -0.49
#